data_AF-A0A1L5KMS4-F1
#
_entry.id   AF-A0A1L5KMS4-F1
#
_cell.length_a   1.000
_cell.length_b   1.000
_cell.length_c   1.000
_cell.angle_alpha   90.00
_cell.angle_beta   90.00
_cell.angle_gamma   90.00
#
_symmetry.space_group_name_H-M   'P 1'
#
loop_
_entity.id
_entity.type
_entity.pdbx_description
1 polymer ?
#
loop_
_entity_poly.entity_id
_entity_poly.type
_entity_poly.pdbx_seq_one_letter_code
_entity_poly.pdbx_strand_id
1 'polypeptide(L)'
;QMLVDYSKNRITEETLAKLQDLAKECDLAGAIKSMFSGEKINRTENRAVLHVALRNRSNTPILVDGKDVMPEVNAVLEKMKTFSEAIISGEWKGYTGKAITDVVNIGIGGSDLGPYMVTEALRPYKNHLNMHFVSNVDGTHIAEVLKKVNPETTLFLVASKTFTTQETMTNAHSARDWFLKAAGDEKHVAKHFAALSTNAKAVGEFGIDTANMFEFWDWVGGRYSLWSAIGLSIVLSIGFDNFVELLSGAHAMDKHFSTTPAEKNLPVLLALIGIWYNNFFGAETEAILPYDQYMHRFAAYFQQGNMESNGKYVDRNGNVVDYQTGPIIWGEP
;
A
#
# COMPACT_ATOMS: atom_id res chain seq x y z
N GLN A 1 -22.97 -2.05 2.65
CA GLN A 1 -23.20 -1.12 3.78
C GLN A 1 -22.26 -1.53 4.91
N MET A 2 -21.60 -0.57 5.58
CA MET A 2 -20.69 -0.83 6.71
C MET A 2 -21.29 -0.27 7.99
N LEU A 3 -21.25 -1.03 9.09
CA LEU A 3 -21.70 -0.60 10.42
C LEU A 3 -20.49 -0.49 11.34
N VAL A 4 -20.38 0.63 12.06
CA VAL A 4 -19.37 0.84 13.10
C VAL A 4 -20.11 1.07 14.41
N ASP A 5 -20.09 0.07 15.30
CA ASP A 5 -20.64 0.17 16.65
C ASP A 5 -19.54 0.62 17.62
N TYR A 6 -19.61 1.87 18.07
CA TYR A 6 -18.72 2.43 19.09
C TYR A 6 -19.43 2.64 20.44
N SER A 7 -20.62 2.04 20.66
CA SER A 7 -21.39 2.18 21.91
C SER A 7 -20.70 1.58 23.13
N LYS A 8 -19.81 0.60 22.94
CA LYS A 8 -19.07 -0.10 24.01
C LYS A 8 -17.82 0.66 24.46
N ASN A 9 -17.83 1.98 24.29
CA ASN A 9 -16.78 2.87 24.76
C ASN A 9 -17.23 3.59 26.03
N ARG A 10 -16.29 3.86 26.94
CA ARG A 10 -16.56 4.64 28.16
C ARG A 10 -16.60 6.13 27.83
N ILE A 11 -17.61 6.53 27.05
CA ILE A 11 -17.78 7.88 26.50
C ILE A 11 -19.24 8.31 26.62
N THR A 12 -19.47 9.54 27.08
CA THR A 12 -20.81 10.16 27.11
C THR A 12 -21.00 11.06 25.90
N GLU A 13 -22.24 11.48 25.64
CA GLU A 13 -22.52 12.49 24.60
C GLU A 13 -21.75 13.79 24.86
N GLU A 14 -21.64 14.22 26.11
CA GLU A 14 -20.86 15.41 26.50
C GLU A 14 -19.36 15.23 26.18
N THR A 15 -18.76 14.09 26.54
CA THR A 15 -17.35 13.83 26.25
C THR A 15 -17.10 13.81 24.74
N LEU A 16 -17.99 13.17 23.97
CA LEU A 16 -17.87 13.13 22.52
C LEU A 16 -17.98 14.53 21.89
N ALA A 17 -18.90 15.37 22.38
CA ALA A 17 -19.01 16.76 21.94
C ALA A 17 -17.71 17.54 22.19
N LYS A 18 -17.08 17.39 23.37
CA LYS A 18 -15.80 18.03 23.68
C LYS A 18 -14.64 17.55 22.81
N LEU A 19 -14.61 16.25 22.47
CA LEU A 19 -13.62 15.72 21.53
C LEU A 19 -13.82 16.26 20.11
N GLN A 20 -15.07 16.48 19.70
CA GLN A 20 -15.38 17.15 18.43
C GLN A 20 -14.99 18.63 18.45
N ASP A 21 -15.15 19.31 19.59
CA ASP A 21 -14.67 20.68 19.77
C ASP A 21 -13.14 20.74 19.68
N LEU A 22 -12.41 19.77 20.26
CA LEU A 22 -10.95 19.63 20.06
C LEU A 22 -10.59 19.50 18.57
N ALA A 23 -11.30 18.68 17.79
CA ALA A 23 -11.07 18.56 16.35
C ALA A 23 -11.31 19.88 15.59
N LYS A 24 -12.29 20.69 16.04
CA LYS A 24 -12.58 22.02 15.48
C LYS A 24 -11.47 23.01 15.86
N GLU A 25 -11.01 23.02 17.11
CA GLU A 25 -9.92 23.87 17.59
C GLU A 25 -8.60 23.59 16.88
N CYS A 26 -8.34 22.32 16.53
CA CYS A 26 -7.17 21.90 15.75
C CYS A 26 -7.30 22.13 14.23
N ASP A 27 -8.40 22.73 13.75
CA ASP A 27 -8.72 22.91 12.34
C ASP A 27 -8.56 21.63 11.49
N LEU A 28 -9.14 20.52 11.98
CA LEU A 28 -9.08 19.24 11.27
C LEU A 28 -9.69 19.34 9.87
N ALA A 29 -10.77 20.12 9.71
CA ALA A 29 -11.40 20.34 8.40
C ALA A 29 -10.46 21.03 7.41
N GLY A 30 -9.72 22.06 7.85
CA GLY A 30 -8.66 22.69 7.06
C GLY A 30 -7.56 21.70 6.70
N ALA A 31 -7.08 20.90 7.66
CA ALA A 31 -6.06 19.89 7.42
C ALA A 31 -6.47 18.82 6.39
N ILE A 32 -7.72 18.34 6.47
CA ILE A 32 -8.30 17.42 5.47
C ILE A 32 -8.33 18.09 4.09
N LYS A 33 -8.83 19.32 4.01
CA LYS A 33 -8.87 20.08 2.75
C LYS A 33 -7.47 20.24 2.15
N SER A 34 -6.47 20.62 2.95
CA SER A 34 -5.07 20.73 2.51
C SER A 34 -4.51 19.41 1.98
N MET A 35 -4.84 18.27 2.61
CA MET A 35 -4.42 16.96 2.12
C MET A 35 -5.03 16.68 0.74
N PHE A 36 -6.35 16.82 0.61
CA PHE A 36 -7.09 16.50 -0.62
C PHE A 36 -6.82 17.49 -1.77
N SER A 37 -6.38 18.72 -1.47
CA SER A 37 -6.00 19.72 -2.47
C SER A 37 -4.58 19.53 -3.02
N GLY A 38 -3.77 18.65 -2.42
CA GLY A 38 -2.39 18.42 -2.83
C GLY A 38 -1.38 19.40 -2.22
N GLU A 39 -1.75 20.13 -1.17
CA GLU A 39 -0.79 20.97 -0.44
C GLU A 39 0.34 20.12 0.16
N LYS A 40 1.51 20.73 0.31
CA LYS A 40 2.72 20.10 0.86
C LYS A 40 2.64 19.98 2.40
N ILE A 41 1.72 19.14 2.87
CA ILE A 41 1.43 18.99 4.31
C ILE A 41 2.49 18.16 5.05
N ASN A 42 3.29 17.36 4.33
CA ASN A 42 4.50 16.74 4.87
C ASN A 42 5.62 17.78 4.86
N ARG A 43 5.66 18.59 5.93
CA ARG A 43 6.51 19.79 6.03
C ARG A 43 8.00 19.47 6.09
N THR A 44 8.39 18.40 6.80
CA THR A 44 9.80 18.05 6.98
C THR A 44 10.48 17.61 5.69
N GLU A 45 9.71 17.05 4.76
CA GLU A 45 10.20 16.64 3.44
C GLU A 45 9.73 17.57 2.30
N ASN A 46 8.91 18.57 2.62
CA ASN A 46 8.27 19.47 1.66
C ASN A 46 7.50 18.73 0.53
N ARG A 47 6.66 17.76 0.92
CA ARG A 47 5.92 16.89 -0.02
C ARG A 47 4.40 16.95 0.18
N ALA A 48 3.67 16.74 -0.91
CA ALA A 48 2.24 16.45 -0.87
C ALA A 48 2.00 15.03 -0.30
N VAL A 49 0.77 14.77 0.18
CA VAL A 49 0.35 13.44 0.66
C VAL A 49 -0.96 13.08 -0.04
N LEU A 50 -0.86 12.30 -1.11
CA LEU A 50 -1.95 12.18 -2.09
C LEU A 50 -2.31 10.75 -2.48
N HIS A 51 -2.17 9.79 -1.56
CA HIS A 51 -2.60 8.41 -1.80
C HIS A 51 -4.09 8.28 -2.19
N VAL A 52 -4.94 9.28 -1.88
CA VAL A 52 -6.34 9.38 -2.32
C VAL A 52 -6.47 9.59 -3.84
N ALA A 53 -5.48 10.21 -4.49
CA ALA A 53 -5.49 10.41 -5.95
C ALA A 53 -5.43 9.08 -6.71
N LEU A 54 -4.72 8.09 -6.16
CA LEU A 54 -4.55 6.74 -6.74
C LEU A 54 -5.86 5.98 -6.94
N ARG A 55 -6.89 6.38 -6.21
CA ARG A 55 -8.20 5.75 -6.17
C ARG A 55 -9.33 6.74 -6.45
N ASN A 56 -9.03 7.95 -6.93
CA ASN A 56 -10.03 8.95 -7.26
C ASN A 56 -10.85 8.55 -8.50
N ARG A 57 -11.92 7.78 -8.30
CA ARG A 57 -12.77 7.27 -9.41
C ARG A 57 -13.61 8.34 -10.09
N SER A 58 -13.74 9.52 -9.49
CA SER A 58 -14.42 10.65 -10.12
C SER A 58 -13.55 11.37 -11.15
N ASN A 59 -12.24 11.08 -11.20
CA ASN A 59 -11.29 11.74 -12.11
C ASN A 59 -11.35 13.27 -12.04
N THR A 60 -11.76 13.82 -10.90
CA THR A 60 -11.68 15.26 -10.65
C THR A 60 -10.20 15.64 -10.54
N PRO A 61 -9.74 16.72 -11.18
CA PRO A 61 -8.35 17.12 -11.14
C PRO A 61 -7.84 17.32 -9.71
N ILE A 62 -6.62 16.85 -9.43
CA ILE A 62 -5.90 17.12 -8.19
C ILE A 62 -4.53 17.66 -8.58
N LEU A 63 -4.23 18.90 -8.15
CA LEU A 63 -3.05 19.61 -8.60
C LEU A 63 -1.89 19.42 -7.62
N VAL A 64 -0.72 19.05 -8.15
CA VAL A 64 0.56 19.13 -7.45
C VAL A 64 1.48 20.03 -8.26
N ASP A 65 2.00 21.08 -7.64
CA ASP A 65 2.86 22.07 -8.30
C ASP A 65 2.26 22.60 -9.63
N GLY A 66 0.94 22.80 -9.63
CA GLY A 66 0.18 23.33 -10.77
C GLY A 66 -0.20 22.31 -11.85
N LYS A 67 0.15 21.03 -11.70
CA LYS A 67 -0.13 19.97 -12.66
C LYS A 67 -1.13 18.96 -12.11
N ASP A 68 -2.14 18.62 -12.91
CA ASP A 68 -3.07 17.54 -12.58
C ASP A 68 -2.37 16.18 -12.64
N VAL A 69 -2.45 15.43 -11.53
CA VAL A 69 -1.81 14.11 -11.41
C VAL A 69 -2.68 12.98 -11.96
N MET A 70 -3.98 13.20 -12.14
CA MET A 70 -4.93 12.14 -12.52
C MET A 70 -4.62 11.46 -13.87
N PRO A 71 -4.17 12.17 -14.93
CA PRO A 71 -3.79 11.54 -16.18
C PRO A 71 -2.67 10.50 -16.02
N GLU A 72 -1.65 10.80 -15.19
CA GLU A 72 -0.54 9.89 -14.95
C GLU A 72 -0.96 8.68 -14.11
N VAL A 73 -1.81 8.88 -13.10
CA VAL A 73 -2.43 7.80 -12.33
C VAL A 73 -3.18 6.84 -13.24
N ASN A 74 -4.03 7.36 -14.12
CA ASN A 74 -4.83 6.54 -15.03
C ASN A 74 -3.98 5.82 -16.07
N ALA A 75 -2.90 6.45 -16.56
CA ALA A 75 -1.98 5.80 -17.49
C ALA A 75 -1.28 4.58 -16.86
N VAL A 76 -0.87 4.66 -15.59
CA VAL A 76 -0.29 3.53 -14.87
C VAL A 76 -1.35 2.45 -14.62
N LEU A 77 -2.57 2.81 -14.22
CA LEU A 77 -3.66 1.85 -14.04
C LEU A 77 -3.99 1.09 -15.34
N GLU A 78 -4.06 1.78 -16.48
CA GLU A 78 -4.28 1.12 -17.77
C GLU A 78 -3.12 0.21 -18.14
N LYS A 79 -1.88 0.63 -17.88
CA LYS A 79 -0.71 -0.23 -18.09
C LYS A 79 -0.77 -1.49 -17.21
N MET A 80 -1.16 -1.36 -15.95
CA MET A 80 -1.35 -2.49 -15.02
C MET A 80 -2.44 -3.43 -15.54
N LYS A 81 -3.55 -2.89 -16.06
CA LYS A 81 -4.62 -3.67 -16.69
C LYS A 81 -4.08 -4.50 -17.84
N THR A 82 -3.52 -3.87 -18.87
CA THR A 82 -3.00 -4.57 -20.06
C THR A 82 -1.98 -5.64 -19.70
N PHE A 83 -1.03 -5.31 -18.81
CA PHE A 83 -0.01 -6.26 -18.38
C PHE A 83 -0.59 -7.46 -17.61
N SER A 84 -1.50 -7.19 -16.67
CA SER A 84 -2.13 -8.25 -15.89
C SER A 84 -3.03 -9.16 -16.72
N GLU A 85 -3.79 -8.59 -17.67
CA GLU A 85 -4.63 -9.36 -18.59
C GLU A 85 -3.81 -10.30 -19.46
N ALA A 86 -2.67 -9.84 -20.00
CA ALA A 86 -1.77 -10.68 -20.79
C ALA A 86 -1.19 -11.86 -19.98
N ILE A 87 -0.90 -11.64 -18.70
CA ILE A 87 -0.38 -12.71 -17.82
C ILE A 87 -1.50 -13.69 -17.45
N ILE A 88 -2.66 -13.17 -17.00
CA ILE A 88 -3.78 -13.99 -16.54
C ILE A 88 -4.41 -14.78 -17.69
N SER A 89 -4.46 -14.24 -18.91
CA SER A 89 -4.92 -14.99 -20.10
C SER A 89 -3.92 -16.06 -20.56
N GLY A 90 -2.67 -15.95 -20.09
CA GLY A 90 -1.56 -16.78 -20.54
C GLY A 90 -1.00 -16.36 -21.91
N GLU A 91 -1.39 -15.21 -22.46
CA GLU A 91 -0.75 -14.64 -23.66
C GLU A 91 0.72 -14.30 -23.41
N TRP A 92 1.03 -13.75 -22.24
CA TRP A 92 2.41 -13.54 -21.80
C TRP A 92 3.09 -14.90 -21.57
N LYS A 93 4.17 -15.12 -22.32
CA LYS A 93 4.96 -16.35 -22.22
C LYS A 93 6.31 -16.10 -21.59
N GLY A 94 6.71 -17.02 -20.71
CA GLY A 94 8.07 -17.12 -20.23
C GLY A 94 9.07 -17.42 -21.35
N TYR A 95 10.35 -17.53 -20.98
CA TYR A 95 11.45 -17.67 -21.93
C TYR A 95 11.38 -18.97 -22.75
N THR A 96 10.74 -20.02 -22.23
CA THR A 96 10.50 -21.30 -22.93
C THR A 96 9.16 -21.38 -23.65
N GLY A 97 8.38 -20.29 -23.68
CA GLY A 97 7.06 -20.26 -24.33
C GLY A 97 5.90 -20.74 -23.44
N LYS A 98 6.15 -21.11 -22.18
CA LYS A 98 5.12 -21.51 -21.21
C LYS A 98 4.42 -20.29 -20.60
N ALA A 99 3.16 -20.45 -20.21
CA ALA A 99 2.42 -19.41 -19.48
C ALA A 99 2.96 -19.27 -18.04
N ILE A 100 2.82 -18.10 -17.45
CA ILE A 100 3.18 -17.84 -16.06
C ILE A 100 2.20 -18.55 -15.13
N THR A 101 2.71 -19.17 -14.07
CA THR A 101 1.94 -19.88 -13.05
C THR A 101 2.16 -19.30 -11.65
N ASP A 102 3.30 -18.65 -11.44
CA ASP A 102 3.75 -18.16 -10.15
C ASP A 102 4.19 -16.70 -10.26
N VAL A 103 3.82 -15.89 -9.27
CA VAL A 103 4.24 -14.49 -9.15
C VAL A 103 4.91 -14.32 -7.79
N VAL A 104 6.13 -13.82 -7.79
CA VAL A 104 6.91 -13.54 -6.58
C VAL A 104 7.08 -12.03 -6.43
N ASN A 105 6.40 -11.43 -5.46
CA ASN A 105 6.59 -10.04 -5.07
C ASN A 105 7.80 -9.91 -4.16
N ILE A 106 8.80 -9.12 -4.57
CA ILE A 106 10.00 -8.83 -3.79
C ILE A 106 9.96 -7.38 -3.35
N GLY A 107 9.76 -7.13 -2.06
CA GLY A 107 9.62 -5.80 -1.48
C GLY A 107 9.60 -5.85 0.04
N ILE A 108 9.82 -4.74 0.72
CA ILE A 108 9.78 -4.69 2.20
C ILE A 108 8.90 -3.55 2.70
N GLY A 109 8.34 -3.70 3.91
CA GLY A 109 7.49 -2.70 4.53
C GLY A 109 6.26 -2.41 3.67
N GLY A 110 6.11 -1.16 3.22
CA GLY A 110 4.94 -0.73 2.45
C GLY A 110 4.82 -1.39 1.07
N SER A 111 5.95 -1.87 0.53
CA SER A 111 6.01 -2.60 -0.75
C SER A 111 5.67 -4.10 -0.61
N ASP A 112 5.33 -4.56 0.59
CA ASP A 112 5.02 -5.95 0.91
C ASP A 112 3.73 -6.08 1.74
N LEU A 113 3.64 -5.39 2.88
CA LEU A 113 2.58 -5.57 3.87
C LEU A 113 1.18 -5.31 3.29
N GLY A 114 1.01 -4.23 2.52
CA GLY A 114 -0.26 -3.90 1.88
C GLY A 114 -0.67 -4.93 0.82
N PRO A 115 0.19 -5.17 -0.20
CA PRO A 115 -0.05 -6.21 -1.19
C PRO A 115 -0.35 -7.59 -0.59
N TYR A 116 0.47 -8.06 0.34
CA TYR A 116 0.28 -9.37 0.96
C TYR A 116 -1.04 -9.44 1.73
N MET A 117 -1.33 -8.41 2.54
CA MET A 117 -2.58 -8.34 3.28
C MET A 117 -3.81 -8.40 2.38
N VAL A 118 -3.85 -7.63 1.30
CA VAL A 118 -5.01 -7.62 0.39
C VAL A 118 -5.13 -8.93 -0.38
N THR A 119 -4.03 -9.52 -0.85
CA THR A 119 -4.09 -10.82 -1.54
C THR A 119 -4.59 -11.95 -0.64
N GLU A 120 -4.28 -11.92 0.66
CA GLU A 120 -4.81 -12.89 1.61
C GLU A 120 -6.29 -12.61 1.93
N ALA A 121 -6.63 -11.35 2.22
CA ALA A 121 -8.00 -10.94 2.55
C ALA A 121 -9.00 -11.21 1.40
N LEU A 122 -8.55 -11.05 0.16
CA LEU A 122 -9.36 -11.25 -1.05
C LEU A 122 -9.08 -12.60 -1.73
N ARG A 123 -8.47 -13.56 -1.03
CA ARG A 123 -8.17 -14.90 -1.57
C ARG A 123 -9.38 -15.60 -2.20
N PRO A 124 -10.64 -15.48 -1.72
CA PRO A 124 -11.81 -16.06 -2.41
C PRO A 124 -12.02 -15.58 -3.85
N TYR A 125 -11.46 -14.42 -4.21
CA TYR A 125 -11.54 -13.83 -5.56
C TYR A 125 -10.32 -14.15 -6.42
N LYS A 126 -9.38 -14.97 -5.94
CA LYS A 126 -8.14 -15.27 -6.67
C LYS A 126 -8.42 -16.03 -7.97
N ASN A 127 -7.57 -15.80 -8.96
CA ASN A 127 -7.49 -16.62 -10.16
C ASN A 127 -6.53 -17.81 -9.97
N HIS A 128 -6.00 -18.36 -11.07
CA HIS A 128 -5.14 -19.55 -11.10
C HIS A 128 -3.67 -19.29 -10.70
N LEU A 129 -3.22 -18.02 -10.65
CA LEU A 129 -1.84 -17.68 -10.31
C LEU A 129 -1.54 -17.96 -8.83
N ASN A 130 -0.35 -18.48 -8.56
CA ASN A 130 0.17 -18.65 -7.22
C ASN A 130 0.99 -17.42 -6.82
N MET A 131 0.59 -16.79 -5.73
CA MET A 131 1.22 -15.56 -5.23
C MET A 131 2.19 -15.89 -4.09
N HIS A 132 3.40 -15.36 -4.19
CA HIS A 132 4.46 -15.49 -3.17
C HIS A 132 5.00 -14.11 -2.83
N PHE A 133 5.41 -13.91 -1.58
CA PHE A 133 5.92 -12.65 -1.06
C PHE A 133 7.27 -12.88 -0.42
N VAL A 134 8.29 -12.09 -0.80
CA VAL A 134 9.64 -12.14 -0.27
C VAL A 134 10.03 -10.74 0.19
N SER A 135 10.26 -10.60 1.49
CA SER A 135 10.55 -9.30 2.11
C SER A 135 11.80 -9.27 2.95
N ASN A 136 11.91 -10.18 3.93
CA ASN A 136 13.08 -10.31 4.77
C ASN A 136 14.38 -10.57 3.95
N VAL A 137 15.49 -9.93 4.35
CA VAL A 137 16.82 -10.14 3.76
C VAL A 137 17.48 -11.44 4.22
N ASP A 138 16.96 -12.07 5.28
CA ASP A 138 17.31 -13.44 5.64
C ASP A 138 17.13 -14.36 4.42
N GLY A 139 18.24 -14.95 3.96
CA GLY A 139 18.29 -15.80 2.77
C GLY A 139 17.34 -17.00 2.82
N THR A 140 16.88 -17.40 4.01
CA THR A 140 15.83 -18.41 4.19
C THR A 140 14.57 -18.05 3.41
N HIS A 141 14.15 -16.77 3.44
CA HIS A 141 12.88 -16.36 2.87
C HIS A 141 12.84 -16.58 1.35
N ILE A 142 13.84 -16.05 0.63
CA ILE A 142 13.95 -16.25 -0.81
C ILE A 142 14.21 -17.73 -1.15
N ALA A 143 15.05 -18.43 -0.39
CA ALA A 143 15.36 -19.84 -0.64
C ALA A 143 14.11 -20.74 -0.55
N GLU A 144 13.25 -20.54 0.46
CA GLU A 144 12.01 -21.32 0.63
C GLU A 144 10.98 -21.04 -0.46
N VAL A 145 10.93 -19.82 -1.00
CA VAL A 145 10.08 -19.50 -2.16
C VAL A 145 10.64 -20.13 -3.43
N LEU A 146 11.95 -19.99 -3.69
CA LEU A 146 12.59 -20.52 -4.89
C LEU A 146 12.54 -22.06 -5.00
N LYS A 147 12.39 -22.77 -3.88
CA LYS A 147 12.14 -24.24 -3.87
C LYS A 147 10.77 -24.64 -4.42
N LYS A 148 9.80 -23.72 -4.42
CA LYS A 148 8.39 -23.99 -4.77
C LYS A 148 8.03 -23.59 -6.19
N VAL A 149 8.86 -22.77 -6.83
CA VAL A 149 8.55 -22.13 -8.12
C VAL A 149 9.47 -22.62 -9.24
N ASN A 150 9.03 -22.46 -10.49
CA ASN A 150 9.75 -22.91 -11.68
C ASN A 150 10.29 -21.72 -12.50
N PRO A 151 11.60 -21.66 -12.82
CA PRO A 151 12.17 -20.53 -13.55
C PRO A 151 11.53 -20.31 -14.94
N GLU A 152 10.92 -21.32 -15.55
CA GLU A 152 10.23 -21.19 -16.83
C GLU A 152 8.85 -20.52 -16.75
N THR A 153 8.23 -20.49 -15.57
CA THR A 153 6.83 -20.06 -15.40
C THR A 153 6.64 -19.07 -14.24
N THR A 154 7.73 -18.50 -13.71
CA THR A 154 7.68 -17.55 -12.58
C THR A 154 7.92 -16.12 -13.03
N LEU A 155 7.04 -15.18 -12.66
CA LEU A 155 7.25 -13.75 -12.80
C LEU A 155 7.69 -13.15 -11.46
N PHE A 156 8.77 -12.37 -11.46
CA PHE A 156 9.25 -11.63 -10.31
C PHE A 156 8.85 -10.15 -10.43
N LEU A 157 8.23 -9.61 -9.38
CA LEU A 157 7.93 -8.18 -9.26
C LEU A 157 8.91 -7.57 -8.26
N VAL A 158 9.78 -6.67 -8.71
CA VAL A 158 10.74 -5.96 -7.85
C VAL A 158 10.14 -4.63 -7.42
N ALA A 159 9.67 -4.56 -6.17
CA ALA A 159 8.94 -3.43 -5.62
C ALA A 159 9.84 -2.57 -4.72
N SER A 160 10.41 -1.50 -5.28
CA SER A 160 11.22 -0.53 -4.54
C SER A 160 11.18 0.85 -5.21
N LYS A 161 10.76 1.87 -4.44
CA LYS A 161 10.64 3.25 -4.93
C LYS A 161 11.93 3.78 -5.53
N THR A 162 13.03 3.62 -4.80
CA THR A 162 14.36 4.11 -5.18
C THR A 162 15.13 3.08 -6.02
N PHE A 163 14.70 1.82 -5.99
CA PHE A 163 15.43 0.68 -6.55
C PHE A 163 16.82 0.47 -5.93
N THR A 164 16.97 0.88 -4.67
CA THR A 164 18.24 0.80 -3.92
C THR A 164 18.10 0.20 -2.52
N THR A 165 16.87 -0.14 -2.09
CA THR A 165 16.61 -0.74 -0.77
C THR A 165 17.41 -2.02 -0.63
N GLN A 166 18.27 -2.10 0.39
CA GLN A 166 19.27 -3.17 0.52
C GLN A 166 18.62 -4.56 0.55
N GLU A 167 17.57 -4.74 1.36
CA GLU A 167 16.86 -6.00 1.51
C GLU A 167 16.20 -6.43 0.19
N THR A 168 15.49 -5.49 -0.45
CA THR A 168 14.80 -5.75 -1.73
C THR A 168 15.79 -6.08 -2.85
N MET A 169 16.87 -5.32 -2.99
CA MET A 169 17.85 -5.53 -4.07
C MET A 169 18.68 -6.78 -3.84
N THR A 170 19.01 -7.12 -2.59
CA THR A 170 19.69 -8.40 -2.27
C THR A 170 18.82 -9.59 -2.70
N ASN A 171 17.52 -9.56 -2.40
CA ASN A 171 16.58 -10.60 -2.82
C ASN A 171 16.35 -10.60 -4.33
N ALA A 172 16.25 -9.43 -4.98
CA ALA A 172 16.07 -9.32 -6.42
C ALA A 172 17.28 -9.87 -7.19
N HIS A 173 18.50 -9.55 -6.76
CA HIS A 173 19.72 -10.15 -7.34
C HIS A 173 19.78 -11.66 -7.10
N SER A 174 19.41 -12.13 -5.91
CA SER A 174 19.36 -13.57 -5.61
C SER A 174 18.37 -14.31 -6.53
N ALA A 175 17.19 -13.74 -6.77
CA ALA A 175 16.19 -14.27 -7.69
C ALA A 175 16.68 -14.23 -9.15
N ARG A 176 17.32 -13.13 -9.57
CA ARG A 176 17.92 -12.98 -10.91
C ARG A 176 19.01 -14.03 -11.15
N ASP A 177 19.92 -14.21 -10.20
CA ASP A 177 21.00 -15.18 -10.31
C ASP A 177 20.47 -16.62 -10.34
N TRP A 178 19.47 -16.93 -9.53
CA TRP A 178 18.77 -18.21 -9.58
C TRP A 178 18.11 -18.45 -10.93
N PHE A 179 17.41 -17.44 -11.47
CA PHE A 179 16.76 -17.52 -12.77
C PHE A 179 17.76 -17.72 -13.91
N LEU A 180 18.85 -16.94 -13.92
CA LEU A 180 19.87 -17.00 -14.98
C LEU A 180 20.66 -18.31 -14.98
N LYS A 181 20.83 -18.97 -13.83
CA LYS A 181 21.39 -20.33 -13.78
C LYS A 181 20.58 -21.34 -14.61
N ALA A 182 19.27 -21.14 -14.74
CA ALA A 182 18.41 -21.99 -15.55
C ALA A 182 18.21 -21.45 -16.98
N ALA A 183 17.97 -20.13 -17.12
CA ALA A 183 17.65 -19.51 -18.41
C ALA A 183 18.87 -19.27 -19.31
N GLY A 184 20.08 -19.16 -18.74
CA GLY A 184 21.36 -19.05 -19.46
C GLY A 184 21.65 -17.73 -20.18
N ASP A 185 20.64 -16.92 -20.50
CA ASP A 185 20.79 -15.67 -21.26
C ASP A 185 20.06 -14.50 -20.56
N GLU A 186 20.77 -13.39 -20.36
CA GLU A 186 20.25 -12.19 -19.69
C GLU A 186 19.05 -11.56 -20.40
N LYS A 187 18.91 -11.74 -21.72
CA LYS A 187 17.74 -11.23 -22.46
C LYS A 187 16.41 -11.78 -21.95
N HIS A 188 16.44 -12.92 -21.25
CA HIS A 188 15.25 -13.56 -20.70
C HIS A 188 14.74 -12.87 -19.42
N VAL A 189 15.53 -12.01 -18.78
CA VAL A 189 15.10 -11.20 -17.61
C VAL A 189 13.88 -10.35 -17.97
N ALA A 190 13.86 -9.75 -19.15
CA ALA A 190 12.75 -8.94 -19.64
C ALA A 190 11.40 -9.67 -19.71
N LYS A 191 11.37 -11.01 -19.71
CA LYS A 191 10.14 -11.82 -19.71
C LYS A 191 9.68 -12.26 -18.32
N HIS A 192 10.58 -12.22 -17.33
CA HIS A 192 10.37 -12.81 -16.01
C HIS A 192 10.54 -11.80 -14.88
N PHE A 193 10.86 -10.54 -15.18
CA PHE A 193 11.00 -9.49 -14.19
C PHE A 193 10.26 -8.23 -14.62
N ALA A 194 9.52 -7.65 -13.69
CA ALA A 194 8.92 -6.33 -13.79
C ALA A 194 9.29 -5.50 -12.56
N ALA A 195 9.33 -4.17 -12.70
CA ALA A 195 9.73 -3.27 -11.63
C ALA A 195 8.59 -2.33 -11.24
N LEU A 196 8.41 -2.10 -9.94
CA LEU A 196 7.53 -1.07 -9.39
C LEU A 196 8.43 0.01 -8.79
N SER A 197 8.74 1.05 -9.57
CA SER A 197 9.81 2.00 -9.25
C SER A 197 9.70 3.32 -10.02
N THR A 198 10.49 4.30 -9.60
CA THR A 198 10.70 5.58 -10.31
C THR A 198 12.07 5.68 -10.99
N ASN A 199 12.95 4.70 -10.78
CA ASN A 199 14.35 4.77 -11.19
C ASN A 199 14.61 3.97 -12.47
N ALA A 200 14.19 4.51 -13.61
CA ALA A 200 14.32 3.86 -14.92
C ALA A 200 15.75 3.42 -15.24
N LYS A 201 16.75 4.20 -14.83
CA LYS A 201 18.17 3.87 -15.03
C LYS A 201 18.56 2.59 -14.29
N ALA A 202 18.28 2.51 -12.99
CA ALA A 202 18.64 1.32 -12.20
C ALA A 202 17.84 0.08 -12.63
N VAL A 203 16.59 0.26 -13.04
CA VAL A 203 15.75 -0.82 -13.60
C VAL A 203 16.35 -1.37 -14.90
N GLY A 204 16.78 -0.49 -15.81
CA GLY A 204 17.46 -0.88 -17.04
C GLY A 204 18.81 -1.56 -16.79
N GLU A 205 19.62 -1.04 -15.86
CA GLU A 205 20.90 -1.64 -15.45
C GLU A 205 20.73 -3.04 -14.84
N PHE A 206 19.60 -3.31 -14.18
CA PHE A 206 19.26 -4.64 -13.67
C PHE A 206 18.90 -5.64 -14.79
N GLY A 207 18.54 -5.15 -15.98
CA GLY A 207 18.13 -5.94 -17.14
C GLY A 207 16.62 -6.09 -17.32
N ILE A 208 15.81 -5.34 -16.55
CA ILE A 208 14.36 -5.27 -16.77
C ILE A 208 14.09 -4.31 -17.92
N ASP A 209 13.22 -4.71 -18.84
CA ASP A 209 12.71 -3.80 -19.86
C ASP A 209 11.92 -2.68 -19.18
N THR A 210 12.28 -1.42 -19.46
CA THR A 210 11.57 -0.25 -18.95
C THR A 210 10.08 -0.22 -19.35
N ALA A 211 9.69 -0.93 -20.42
CA ALA A 211 8.29 -1.19 -20.73
C ALA A 211 7.56 -1.97 -19.63
N ASN A 212 8.28 -2.78 -18.83
CA ASN A 212 7.78 -3.51 -17.67
C ASN A 212 8.05 -2.79 -16.33
N MET A 213 8.37 -1.48 -16.38
CA MET A 213 8.46 -0.63 -15.20
C MET A 213 7.12 0.09 -14.96
N PHE A 214 6.61 0.05 -13.74
CA PHE A 214 5.38 0.71 -13.33
C PHE A 214 5.71 1.79 -12.31
N GLU A 215 5.43 3.04 -12.68
CA GLU A 215 5.80 4.21 -11.91
C GLU A 215 4.81 4.53 -10.79
N PHE A 216 5.30 5.20 -9.76
CA PHE A 216 4.48 5.80 -8.72
C PHE A 216 5.23 6.99 -8.10
N TRP A 217 4.52 7.91 -7.46
CA TRP A 217 5.07 9.24 -7.19
C TRP A 217 5.66 9.44 -5.79
N ASP A 218 6.39 10.54 -5.62
CA ASP A 218 7.01 10.93 -4.35
C ASP A 218 5.99 11.16 -3.23
N TRP A 219 4.82 11.72 -3.55
CA TRP A 219 3.66 11.94 -2.67
C TRP A 219 2.92 10.66 -2.25
N VAL A 220 3.31 9.51 -2.79
CA VAL A 220 2.86 8.19 -2.32
C VAL A 220 3.82 7.70 -1.23
N GLY A 221 3.36 7.75 0.02
CA GLY A 221 4.06 7.15 1.15
C GLY A 221 4.01 5.62 1.08
N GLY A 222 5.09 4.93 1.47
CA GLY A 222 5.21 3.47 1.35
C GLY A 222 4.05 2.71 2.01
N ARG A 223 3.75 3.01 3.28
CA ARG A 223 2.62 2.43 4.02
C ARG A 223 1.22 2.80 3.50
N TYR A 224 1.14 3.66 2.48
CA TYR A 224 -0.10 4.04 1.79
C TYR A 224 -0.07 3.67 0.29
N SER A 225 0.86 2.81 -0.13
CA SER A 225 1.18 2.62 -1.55
C SER A 225 0.42 1.51 -2.27
N LEU A 226 -0.31 0.64 -1.56
CA LEU A 226 -0.98 -0.54 -2.15
C LEU A 226 -1.97 -0.22 -3.29
N TRP A 227 -2.43 1.03 -3.37
CA TRP A 227 -3.36 1.53 -4.40
C TRP A 227 -2.65 1.95 -5.70
N SER A 228 -1.32 2.07 -5.67
CA SER A 228 -0.47 2.46 -6.80
C SER A 228 -0.01 1.24 -7.60
N ALA A 229 1.01 1.42 -8.45
CA ALA A 229 1.77 0.33 -9.07
C ALA A 229 2.19 -0.78 -8.08
N ILE A 230 2.46 -0.45 -6.81
CA ILE A 230 2.76 -1.44 -5.75
C ILE A 230 1.66 -2.51 -5.61
N GLY A 231 0.40 -2.17 -5.94
CA GLY A 231 -0.71 -3.11 -5.97
C GLY A 231 -0.73 -4.09 -7.16
N LEU A 232 0.28 -4.11 -8.04
CA LEU A 232 0.27 -4.98 -9.22
C LEU A 232 0.15 -6.47 -8.88
N SER A 233 0.75 -6.92 -7.76
CA SER A 233 0.57 -8.29 -7.26
C SER A 233 -0.88 -8.57 -6.83
N ILE A 234 -1.60 -7.57 -6.31
CA ILE A 234 -3.03 -7.67 -6.03
C ILE A 234 -3.79 -7.86 -7.34
N VAL A 235 -3.54 -7.01 -8.35
CA VAL A 235 -4.17 -7.11 -9.67
C VAL A 235 -3.94 -8.48 -10.30
N LEU A 236 -2.71 -9.00 -10.26
CA LEU A 236 -2.40 -10.33 -10.78
C LEU A 236 -3.13 -11.44 -10.03
N SER A 237 -3.36 -11.28 -8.72
CA SER A 237 -4.10 -12.27 -7.93
C SER A 237 -5.59 -12.29 -8.23
N ILE A 238 -6.27 -11.13 -8.23
CA ILE A 238 -7.75 -11.06 -8.26
C ILE A 238 -8.32 -10.55 -9.59
N GLY A 239 -7.48 -10.15 -10.54
CA GLY A 239 -7.89 -9.50 -11.79
C GLY A 239 -8.14 -8.00 -11.64
N PHE A 240 -8.06 -7.28 -12.76
CA PHE A 240 -8.16 -5.82 -12.76
C PHE A 240 -9.54 -5.29 -12.35
N ASP A 241 -10.62 -5.96 -12.76
CA ASP A 241 -11.98 -5.52 -12.41
C ASP A 241 -12.21 -5.55 -10.88
N ASN A 242 -11.77 -6.62 -10.20
CA ASN A 242 -11.85 -6.69 -8.74
C ASN A 242 -10.92 -5.65 -8.06
N PHE A 243 -9.78 -5.32 -8.67
CA PHE A 243 -8.95 -4.22 -8.17
C PHE A 243 -9.62 -2.86 -8.33
N VAL A 244 -10.39 -2.63 -9.41
CA VAL A 244 -11.20 -1.43 -9.59
C VAL A 244 -12.29 -1.33 -8.52
N GLU A 245 -12.93 -2.43 -8.14
CA GLU A 245 -13.89 -2.46 -7.02
C GLU A 245 -13.21 -2.11 -5.69
N LEU A 246 -12.00 -2.62 -5.42
CA LEU A 246 -11.19 -2.25 -4.25
C LEU A 246 -10.89 -0.75 -4.22
N LEU A 247 -10.44 -0.17 -5.35
CA LEU A 247 -10.21 1.27 -5.47
C LEU A 247 -11.51 2.06 -5.25
N SER A 248 -12.63 1.57 -5.77
CA SER A 248 -13.94 2.23 -5.64
C SER A 248 -14.46 2.24 -4.20
N GLY A 249 -14.27 1.16 -3.46
CA GLY A 249 -14.59 1.10 -2.03
C GLY A 249 -13.78 2.11 -1.21
N ALA A 250 -12.48 2.21 -1.50
CA ALA A 250 -11.62 3.18 -0.83
C ALA A 250 -11.92 4.63 -1.24
N HIS A 251 -12.29 4.90 -2.50
CA HIS A 251 -12.80 6.21 -2.95
C HIS A 251 -14.09 6.62 -2.24
N ALA A 252 -15.00 5.68 -2.03
CA ALA A 252 -16.24 5.93 -1.31
C ALA A 252 -15.95 6.36 0.14
N MET A 253 -14.98 5.72 0.79
CA MET A 253 -14.53 6.11 2.13
C MET A 253 -13.79 7.45 2.13
N ASP A 254 -12.98 7.76 1.11
CA ASP A 254 -12.33 9.07 0.98
C ASP A 254 -13.34 10.20 0.81
N LYS A 255 -14.40 9.98 0.03
CA LYS A 255 -15.52 10.93 -0.10
C LYS A 255 -16.26 11.11 1.23
N HIS A 256 -16.55 10.02 1.93
CA HIS A 256 -17.14 10.07 3.26
C HIS A 256 -16.27 10.87 4.23
N PHE A 257 -14.96 10.61 4.25
CA PHE A 257 -14.00 11.31 5.11
C PHE A 257 -13.87 12.80 4.79
N SER A 258 -13.86 13.17 3.51
CA SER A 258 -13.63 14.57 3.09
C SER A 258 -14.88 15.46 3.13
N THR A 259 -16.08 14.89 3.03
CA THR A 259 -17.32 15.67 2.86
C THR A 259 -18.31 15.55 4.02
N THR A 260 -18.19 14.53 4.86
CA THR A 260 -19.12 14.32 5.98
C THR A 260 -18.75 15.22 7.16
N PRO A 261 -19.73 15.92 7.78
CA PRO A 261 -19.51 16.66 9.02
C PRO A 261 -18.85 15.78 10.10
N ALA A 262 -17.93 16.36 10.87
CA ALA A 262 -17.11 15.63 11.84
C ALA A 262 -17.95 14.77 12.80
N GLU A 263 -19.14 15.24 13.16
CA GLU A 263 -20.08 14.57 14.06
C GLU A 263 -20.63 13.24 13.52
N LYS A 264 -20.58 13.03 12.21
CA LYS A 264 -21.04 11.81 11.52
C LYS A 264 -19.92 11.10 10.76
N ASN A 265 -18.69 11.59 10.88
CA ASN A 265 -17.56 11.14 10.08
C ASN A 265 -16.84 9.97 10.77
N LEU A 266 -17.16 8.74 10.35
CA LEU A 266 -16.61 7.49 10.89
C LEU A 266 -15.08 7.51 11.17
N PRO A 267 -14.18 7.83 10.20
CA PRO A 267 -12.75 7.94 10.50
C PRO A 267 -12.41 8.95 11.61
N VAL A 268 -13.07 10.12 11.62
CA VAL A 268 -12.85 11.15 12.64
C VAL A 268 -13.32 10.66 14.01
N LEU A 269 -14.50 10.06 14.10
CA LEU A 269 -15.04 9.49 15.34
C LEU A 269 -14.11 8.41 15.91
N LEU A 270 -13.62 7.49 15.07
CA LEU A 270 -12.68 6.46 15.50
C LEU A 270 -11.36 7.05 15.99
N ALA A 271 -10.81 8.06 15.30
CA ALA A 271 -9.59 8.74 15.73
C ALA A 271 -9.77 9.46 17.08
N LEU A 272 -10.90 10.15 17.28
CA LEU A 272 -11.21 10.83 18.55
C LEU A 272 -11.39 9.86 19.71
N ILE A 273 -11.97 8.69 19.48
CA ILE A 273 -12.06 7.62 20.48
C ILE A 273 -10.66 7.08 20.81
N GLY A 274 -9.78 6.91 19.81
CA GLY A 274 -8.38 6.57 20.02
C GLY A 274 -7.67 7.58 20.94
N ILE A 275 -7.81 8.87 20.64
CA ILE A 275 -7.28 9.98 21.46
C ILE A 275 -7.85 9.93 22.89
N TRP A 276 -9.15 9.65 23.04
CA TRP A 276 -9.79 9.53 24.35
C TRP A 276 -9.11 8.47 25.23
N TYR A 277 -8.90 7.27 24.70
CA TYR A 277 -8.25 6.21 25.46
C TYR A 277 -6.76 6.45 25.67
N ASN A 278 -6.07 6.91 24.64
CA ASN A 278 -4.63 7.11 24.70
C ASN A 278 -4.28 8.27 25.66
N ASN A 279 -4.84 9.46 25.44
CA ASN A 279 -4.42 10.66 26.16
C ASN A 279 -5.11 10.87 27.53
N PHE A 280 -6.31 10.30 27.74
CA PHE A 280 -7.05 10.50 29.00
C PHE A 280 -7.10 9.26 29.89
N PHE A 281 -7.16 8.06 29.30
CA PHE A 281 -7.07 6.80 30.07
C PHE A 281 -5.64 6.25 30.18
N GLY A 282 -4.68 6.79 29.41
CA GLY A 282 -3.31 6.28 29.38
C GLY A 282 -3.19 4.90 28.73
N ALA A 283 -4.11 4.56 27.82
CA ALA A 283 -4.06 3.29 27.10
C ALA A 283 -2.99 3.33 26.00
N GLU A 284 -1.91 2.59 26.22
CA GLU A 284 -0.72 2.62 25.34
C GLU A 284 -0.83 1.69 24.12
N THR A 285 -1.83 0.83 24.09
CA THR A 285 -1.96 -0.23 23.08
C THR A 285 -3.36 -0.28 22.50
N GLU A 286 -3.47 -0.59 21.21
CA GLU A 286 -4.73 -0.81 20.50
C GLU A 286 -4.70 -2.16 19.79
N ALA A 287 -5.71 -3.00 20.06
CA ALA A 287 -5.83 -4.33 19.48
C ALA A 287 -6.72 -4.30 18.22
N ILE A 288 -6.24 -4.91 17.12
CA ILE A 288 -6.99 -5.12 15.88
C ILE A 288 -7.30 -6.60 15.75
N LEU A 289 -8.55 -6.98 16.00
CA LEU A 289 -9.01 -8.38 16.10
C LEU A 289 -10.05 -8.68 15.02
N PRO A 290 -9.65 -8.90 13.76
CA PRO A 290 -10.59 -9.19 12.68
C PRO A 290 -11.09 -10.63 12.80
N TYR A 291 -12.39 -10.83 13.06
CA TYR A 291 -13.01 -12.17 13.11
C TYR A 291 -13.21 -12.77 11.70
N ASP A 292 -12.12 -12.82 10.93
CA ASP A 292 -12.03 -13.41 9.59
C ASP A 292 -10.61 -13.91 9.36
N GLN A 293 -10.46 -15.21 9.09
CA GLN A 293 -9.15 -15.84 8.91
C GLN A 293 -8.38 -15.30 7.68
N TYR A 294 -9.09 -14.84 6.64
CA TYR A 294 -8.44 -14.22 5.49
C TYR A 294 -7.75 -12.90 5.87
N MET A 295 -8.18 -12.25 6.95
CA MET A 295 -7.62 -10.99 7.45
C MET A 295 -6.45 -11.17 8.45
N HIS A 296 -5.82 -12.34 8.54
CA HIS A 296 -4.68 -12.57 9.46
C HIS A 296 -3.46 -11.65 9.27
N ARG A 297 -3.32 -11.00 8.11
CA ARG A 297 -2.26 -9.99 7.88
C ARG A 297 -2.72 -8.55 8.12
N PHE A 298 -3.98 -8.33 8.50
CA PHE A 298 -4.57 -7.01 8.62
C PHE A 298 -3.93 -6.19 9.75
N ALA A 299 -3.73 -6.79 10.93
CA ALA A 299 -3.03 -6.13 12.03
C ALA A 299 -1.58 -5.76 11.66
N ALA A 300 -0.85 -6.66 10.99
CA ALA A 300 0.53 -6.40 10.54
C ALA A 300 0.63 -5.22 9.56
N TYR A 301 -0.34 -5.04 8.66
CA TYR A 301 -0.40 -3.87 7.79
C TYR A 301 -0.63 -2.58 8.58
N PHE A 302 -1.56 -2.57 9.52
CA PHE A 302 -1.86 -1.39 10.35
C PHE A 302 -0.81 -1.10 11.43
N GLN A 303 0.01 -2.08 11.82
CA GLN A 303 1.22 -1.83 12.63
C GLN A 303 2.11 -0.80 11.95
N GLN A 304 2.49 -1.02 10.68
CA GLN A 304 3.24 -0.01 9.95
C GLN A 304 2.38 1.25 9.70
N GLY A 305 1.13 1.07 9.27
CA GLY A 305 0.22 2.17 8.95
C GLY A 305 0.06 3.21 10.06
N ASN A 306 -0.08 2.75 11.32
CA ASN A 306 -0.24 3.60 12.49
C ASN A 306 1.11 3.95 13.13
N MET A 307 1.91 2.96 13.52
CA MET A 307 3.10 3.17 14.36
C MET A 307 4.18 3.98 13.62
N GLU A 308 4.42 3.73 12.33
CA GLU A 308 5.40 4.49 11.55
C GLU A 308 4.90 5.92 11.21
N SER A 309 3.57 6.11 11.16
CA SER A 309 2.95 7.43 10.97
C SER A 309 3.01 8.29 12.22
N ASN A 310 2.55 7.72 13.35
CA ASN A 310 2.16 8.46 14.54
C ASN A 310 3.10 8.22 15.72
N GLY A 311 4.02 7.26 15.65
CA GLY A 311 5.10 7.05 16.63
C GLY A 311 6.14 8.16 16.54
N LYS A 312 5.74 9.38 16.91
CA LYS A 312 6.52 10.62 16.83
C LYS A 312 6.49 11.30 18.19
N TYR A 313 7.53 12.08 18.48
CA TYR A 313 7.65 12.84 19.73
C TYR A 313 7.85 14.34 19.48
N VAL A 314 7.76 14.80 18.23
CA VAL A 314 7.89 16.21 17.84
C VAL A 314 6.64 16.61 17.06
N ASP A 315 6.02 17.73 17.42
CA ASP A 315 4.83 18.27 16.77
C ASP A 315 5.15 18.98 15.43
N ARG A 316 4.11 19.51 14.77
CA ARG A 316 4.25 20.21 13.47
C ARG A 316 4.91 21.58 13.57
N ASN A 317 5.16 22.09 14.78
CA ASN A 317 5.85 23.34 15.06
C ASN A 317 7.32 23.13 15.47
N GLY A 318 7.75 21.87 15.60
CA GLY A 318 9.12 21.51 15.98
C GLY A 318 9.34 21.37 17.49
N ASN A 319 8.28 21.35 18.30
CA ASN A 319 8.37 21.19 19.74
C ASN A 319 8.25 19.71 20.14
N VAL A 320 8.99 19.31 21.17
CA VAL A 320 8.79 18.00 21.80
C VAL A 320 7.43 17.99 22.50
N VAL A 321 6.65 16.94 22.28
CA VAL A 321 5.34 16.77 22.91
C VAL A 321 5.46 16.11 24.28
N ASP A 322 4.58 16.48 25.20
CA ASP A 322 4.47 15.91 26.56
C ASP A 322 3.28 14.95 26.73
N TYR A 323 2.59 14.64 25.62
CA TYR A 323 1.47 13.72 25.55
C TYR A 323 1.81 12.47 24.72
N GLN A 324 1.04 11.39 24.94
CA GLN A 324 1.16 10.16 24.15
C GLN A 324 0.73 10.38 22.68
N THR A 325 1.40 9.71 21.74
CA THR A 325 1.13 9.81 20.30
C THR A 325 0.59 8.51 19.72
N GLY A 326 1.26 7.87 18.76
CA GLY A 326 0.81 6.62 18.17
C GLY A 326 0.85 5.47 19.19
N PRO A 327 -0.25 4.70 19.39
CA PRO A 327 -0.25 3.54 20.27
C PRO A 327 0.50 2.36 19.65
N ILE A 328 0.82 1.37 20.49
CA ILE A 328 1.32 0.07 20.02
C ILE A 328 0.15 -0.73 19.43
N ILE A 329 0.23 -1.05 18.14
CA ILE A 329 -0.76 -1.87 17.45
C ILE A 329 -0.38 -3.35 17.53
N TRP A 330 -1.35 -4.20 17.85
CA TRP A 330 -1.18 -5.66 17.84
C TRP A 330 -2.51 -6.36 17.56
N GLY A 331 -2.48 -7.66 17.31
CA GLY A 331 -3.69 -8.47 17.16
C GLY A 331 -3.52 -9.65 16.22
N GLU A 332 -4.46 -10.58 16.31
CA GLU A 332 -4.62 -11.78 15.48
C GLU A 332 -6.13 -12.02 15.27
N PRO A 333 -6.53 -12.76 14.23
CA PRO A 333 -7.93 -13.16 14.02
C PRO A 333 -8.57 -14.02 15.11
#